data_AF-A0A416XS89-F1
#
_entry.id   AF-A0A416XS89-F1
#
_cell.length_a   1.000
_cell.length_b   1.000
_cell.length_c   1.000
_cell.angle_alpha   90.00
_cell.angle_beta   90.00
_cell.angle_gamma   90.00
#
_symmetry.space_group_name_H-M   'P 1'
#
loop_
_entity.id
_entity.type
_entity.pdbx_description
1 polymer ?
#
loop_
_entity_poly.entity_id
_entity_poly.type
_entity_poly.pdbx_seq_one_letter_code
_entity_poly.pdbx_strand_id
1 'polypeptide(L)'
;MEHLPKKIHQNGISYTLVGDYYIPDLELPEESRPIGRWGRMHKAFLQEHRPGQYNALLLSGKLWTYLADLNEQAADRLACIVSQMQEAEGVTEELKARDQLAWVGGMNSIRSRAEEIILSEMIFV
;
A
#
# COMPACT_ATOMS: atom_id res chain seq x y z
N MET A 1 -39.24 -19.90 -30.76
CA MET A 1 -37.90 -19.38 -30.41
C MET A 1 -37.64 -19.81 -28.99
N GLU A 2 -36.61 -20.61 -28.74
CA GLU A 2 -36.21 -20.94 -27.37
C GLU A 2 -35.78 -19.63 -26.69
N HIS A 3 -36.41 -19.32 -25.55
CA HIS A 3 -36.03 -18.16 -24.76
C HIS A 3 -34.73 -18.50 -24.03
N LEU A 4 -33.62 -17.90 -24.47
CA LEU A 4 -32.35 -18.01 -23.76
C LEU A 4 -32.50 -17.48 -22.32
N PRO A 5 -32.03 -18.22 -21.31
CA PRO A 5 -32.11 -17.76 -19.92
C PRO A 5 -31.29 -16.49 -19.72
N LYS A 6 -31.82 -15.53 -18.96
CA LYS A 6 -31.13 -14.24 -18.72
C LYS A 6 -29.78 -14.39 -18.01
N LYS A 7 -29.62 -15.43 -17.18
CA LYS A 7 -28.36 -15.74 -16.49
C LYS A 7 -28.04 -17.23 -16.60
N ILE A 8 -26.76 -17.54 -16.78
CA ILE A 8 -26.23 -18.90 -16.74
C ILE A 8 -24.99 -18.95 -15.83
N HIS A 9 -24.66 -20.13 -15.34
CA HIS A 9 -23.45 -20.35 -14.54
C HIS A 9 -22.69 -21.56 -15.11
N GLN A 10 -21.43 -21.36 -15.46
CA GLN A 10 -20.60 -22.39 -16.10
C GLN A 10 -19.13 -22.20 -15.71
N ASN A 11 -18.45 -23.30 -15.39
CA ASN A 11 -17.02 -23.32 -15.00
C ASN A 11 -16.69 -22.37 -13.82
N GLY A 12 -17.63 -22.19 -12.89
CA GLY A 12 -17.46 -21.30 -11.73
C GLY A 12 -17.68 -19.81 -12.03
N ILE A 13 -18.07 -19.45 -13.26
CA ILE A 13 -18.33 -18.07 -13.68
C ILE A 13 -19.82 -17.91 -13.96
N SER A 14 -20.41 -16.83 -13.46
CA SER A 14 -21.77 -16.43 -13.82
C SER A 14 -21.75 -15.58 -15.08
N TYR A 15 -22.76 -15.68 -15.93
CA TYR A 15 -22.86 -14.91 -17.16
C TYR A 15 -24.23 -14.29 -17.29
N THR A 16 -24.29 -13.07 -17.83
CA THR A 16 -25.52 -12.34 -18.13
C THR A 16 -25.73 -12.27 -19.65
N LEU A 17 -26.94 -12.56 -20.11
CA LEU A 17 -27.33 -12.44 -21.52
C LEU A 17 -27.44 -10.95 -21.90
N VAL A 18 -26.62 -10.51 -22.85
CA VAL A 18 -26.63 -9.16 -23.42
C VAL A 18 -26.73 -9.27 -24.93
N GLY A 19 -27.91 -8.93 -25.47
CA GLY A 19 -28.23 -9.17 -26.88
C GLY A 19 -28.34 -10.66 -27.17
N ASP A 20 -27.50 -11.14 -28.07
CA ASP A 20 -27.38 -12.53 -28.54
C ASP A 20 -26.19 -13.29 -27.92
N TYR A 21 -25.47 -12.69 -26.96
CA TYR A 21 -24.29 -13.29 -26.33
C TYR A 21 -24.34 -13.27 -24.79
N TYR A 22 -23.65 -14.23 -24.17
CA TYR A 22 -23.43 -14.27 -22.73
C TYR A 22 -22.11 -13.58 -22.36
N ILE A 23 -22.20 -12.54 -21.51
CA ILE A 23 -21.05 -11.82 -20.98
C ILE A 23 -20.75 -12.34 -19.57
N PRO A 24 -19.50 -12.72 -19.24
CA PRO A 24 -19.15 -13.15 -17.90
C PRO A 24 -19.27 -12.00 -16.89
N ASP A 25 -19.93 -12.28 -15.78
CA ASP A 25 -20.04 -11.42 -14.60
C ASP A 25 -18.70 -11.49 -13.84
N LEU A 26 -17.67 -10.83 -14.37
CA LEU A 26 -16.35 -10.74 -13.74
C LEU A 26 -16.32 -9.64 -12.68
N GLU A 27 -16.08 -10.02 -11.43
CA GLU A 27 -15.90 -9.09 -10.31
C GLU A 27 -14.43 -9.13 -9.87
N LEU A 28 -13.83 -7.94 -9.69
CA LEU A 28 -12.53 -7.81 -9.05
C LEU A 28 -12.74 -7.68 -7.54
N PRO A 29 -11.83 -8.18 -6.70
CA PRO A 29 -11.83 -7.86 -5.27
C PRO A 29 -11.85 -6.34 -5.10
N GLU A 30 -12.84 -5.82 -4.38
CA GLU A 30 -12.89 -4.40 -4.05
C GLU A 30 -11.78 -4.08 -3.05
N GLU A 31 -10.70 -3.49 -3.54
CA GLU A 31 -9.67 -2.87 -2.72
C GLU A 31 -9.58 -1.40 -3.12
N SER A 32 -10.05 -0.52 -2.23
CA SER A 32 -10.14 0.92 -2.47
C SER A 32 -9.08 1.71 -1.71
N ARG A 33 -8.32 1.06 -0.81
CA ARG A 33 -7.29 1.74 -0.04
C ARG A 33 -6.18 2.28 -0.94
N PRO A 34 -5.64 3.46 -0.62
CA PRO A 34 -4.54 4.04 -1.38
C PRO A 34 -3.24 3.28 -1.12
N ILE A 35 -2.50 2.98 -2.19
CA ILE A 35 -1.13 2.43 -2.11
C ILE A 35 -0.15 3.41 -1.43
N GLY A 36 -0.46 4.71 -1.41
CA GLY A 36 0.35 5.74 -0.75
C GLY A 36 1.77 5.90 -1.33
N ARG A 37 2.67 6.52 -0.56
CA ARG A 37 4.08 6.73 -0.98
C ARG A 37 4.87 5.43 -0.89
N TRP A 38 4.78 4.75 0.25
CA TRP A 38 5.58 3.56 0.55
C TRP A 38 5.24 2.39 -0.36
N GLY A 39 3.95 2.12 -0.57
CA GLY A 39 3.53 1.06 -1.48
C GLY A 39 3.93 1.35 -2.94
N ARG A 40 3.95 2.62 -3.38
CA ARG A 40 4.41 2.96 -4.74
C ARG A 40 5.91 2.72 -4.90
N MET A 41 6.70 3.08 -3.88
CA MET A 41 8.13 2.81 -3.88
C MET A 41 8.42 1.31 -3.89
N HIS A 42 7.74 0.53 -3.03
CA HIS A 42 7.93 -0.91 -2.97
C HIS A 42 7.45 -1.60 -4.27
N LYS A 43 6.38 -1.12 -4.89
CA LYS A 43 5.96 -1.59 -6.21
C LYS A 43 7.05 -1.41 -7.26
N ALA A 44 7.65 -0.22 -7.33
CA ALA A 44 8.74 0.05 -8.27
C ALA A 44 9.94 -0.89 -8.01
N PHE A 45 10.31 -1.07 -6.75
CA PHE A 45 11.34 -2.00 -6.35
C PHE A 45 11.03 -3.45 -6.76
N LEU A 46 9.81 -3.93 -6.55
CA LEU A 46 9.39 -5.26 -6.98
C LEU A 46 9.47 -5.43 -8.50
N GLN A 47 9.11 -4.39 -9.27
CA GLN A 47 9.19 -4.44 -10.73
C GLN A 47 10.63 -4.51 -11.23
N GLU A 48 11.54 -3.73 -10.63
CA GLU A 48 12.94 -3.61 -11.07
C GLU A 48 13.81 -4.77 -10.56
N HIS A 49 13.65 -5.16 -9.30
CA HIS A 49 14.55 -6.08 -8.62
C HIS A 49 13.94 -7.45 -8.33
N ARG A 50 12.61 -7.59 -8.33
CA ARG A 50 11.91 -8.85 -7.99
C ARG A 50 10.73 -9.18 -8.91
N PRO A 51 10.95 -9.24 -10.24
CA PRO A 51 9.88 -9.41 -11.20
C PRO A 51 9.07 -10.70 -10.99
N GLY A 52 9.70 -11.77 -10.47
CA GLY A 52 9.00 -13.02 -10.14
C GLY A 52 7.94 -12.85 -9.05
N GLN A 53 8.28 -12.16 -7.96
CA GLN A 53 7.35 -11.87 -6.87
C GLN A 53 6.25 -10.91 -7.32
N TYR A 54 6.63 -9.86 -8.08
CA TYR A 54 5.67 -8.93 -8.67
C TYR A 54 4.62 -9.65 -9.53
N ASN A 55 5.06 -10.51 -10.45
CA ASN A 55 4.17 -11.25 -11.34
C ASN A 55 3.28 -12.23 -10.58
N ALA A 56 3.81 -12.91 -9.56
CA ALA A 56 3.01 -13.81 -8.73
C ALA A 56 1.86 -13.06 -8.03
N LEU A 57 2.13 -11.89 -7.44
CA LEU A 57 1.13 -11.04 -6.78
C LEU A 57 0.10 -10.47 -7.77
N LEU A 58 0.58 -10.06 -8.96
CA LEU A 58 -0.27 -9.52 -10.02
C LEU A 58 -1.24 -10.58 -10.56
N LEU A 59 -0.72 -11.77 -10.91
CA LEU A 59 -1.52 -12.86 -11.45
C LEU A 59 -2.48 -13.45 -10.42
N SER A 60 -2.14 -13.42 -9.13
CA SER A 60 -3.05 -13.83 -8.07
C SER A 60 -4.12 -12.77 -7.72
N GLY A 61 -4.08 -11.58 -8.34
CA GLY A 61 -4.98 -10.47 -8.02
C GLY A 61 -4.77 -9.86 -6.63
N LYS A 62 -3.63 -10.10 -5.97
CA LYS A 62 -3.36 -9.69 -4.58
C LYS A 62 -2.42 -8.48 -4.47
N LEU A 63 -1.84 -8.05 -5.58
CA LEU A 63 -0.85 -6.97 -5.61
C LEU A 63 -1.33 -5.70 -4.91
N TRP A 64 -2.58 -5.29 -5.16
CA TRP A 64 -3.08 -4.02 -4.62
C TRP A 64 -3.24 -4.06 -3.10
N THR A 65 -3.92 -5.10 -2.57
CA THR A 65 -4.06 -5.32 -1.13
C THR A 65 -2.70 -5.42 -0.44
N TYR A 66 -1.77 -6.17 -1.02
CA TYR A 66 -0.41 -6.29 -0.48
C TYR A 66 0.30 -4.93 -0.35
N LEU A 67 0.23 -4.10 -1.39
CA LEU A 67 0.88 -2.79 -1.38
C LEU A 67 0.18 -1.78 -0.46
N ALA A 68 -1.15 -1.87 -0.33
CA ALA A 68 -1.92 -1.06 0.63
C ALA A 68 -1.57 -1.44 2.08
N ASP A 69 -1.54 -2.74 2.40
CA ASP A 69 -1.15 -3.24 3.71
C ASP A 69 0.27 -2.81 4.08
N LEU A 70 1.22 -2.94 3.14
CA LEU A 70 2.60 -2.50 3.35
C LEU A 70 2.68 -0.99 3.60
N ASN A 71 1.87 -0.20 2.89
CA ASN A 71 1.87 1.25 3.07
C ASN A 71 1.35 1.67 4.45
N GLU A 72 0.28 1.04 4.93
CA GLU A 72 -0.25 1.28 6.28
C GLU A 72 0.78 0.87 7.34
N GLN A 73 1.34 -0.33 7.23
CA GLN A 73 2.37 -0.81 8.16
C GLN A 73 3.60 0.11 8.19
N ALA A 74 4.06 0.59 7.03
CA ALA A 74 5.18 1.51 6.95
C ALA A 74 4.87 2.88 7.58
N ALA A 75 3.66 3.39 7.40
CA ALA A 75 3.22 4.64 8.01
C ALA A 75 3.12 4.53 9.54
N ASP A 76 2.56 3.44 10.04
CA ASP A 76 2.43 3.17 11.48
C ASP A 76 3.80 2.99 12.13
N ARG A 77 4.68 2.21 11.50
CA ARG A 77 6.06 2.01 11.97
C ARG A 77 6.84 3.33 11.98
N LEU A 78 6.68 4.16 10.95
CA LEU A 78 7.31 5.49 10.90
C LEU A 78 6.85 6.36 12.07
N ALA A 79 5.53 6.44 12.32
CA ALA A 79 4.98 7.22 13.42
C ALA A 79 5.50 6.74 14.78
N CYS A 80 5.61 5.42 14.97
CA CYS A 80 6.16 4.83 16.19
C CYS A 80 7.64 5.21 16.40
N ILE A 81 8.49 5.02 15.38
CA ILE A 81 9.93 5.35 15.46
C ILE A 81 10.10 6.85 15.74
N VAL A 82 9.36 7.70 15.01
CA VAL A 82 9.41 9.14 15.19
C VAL A 82 9.06 9.54 16.63
N SER A 83 7.98 8.99 17.19
CA SER A 83 7.58 9.27 18.58
C SER A 83 8.66 8.85 19.58
N GLN A 84 9.25 7.67 19.39
CA GLN A 84 10.29 7.15 20.29
C GLN A 84 11.58 8.00 20.23
N MET A 85 12.01 8.38 19.03
CA MET A 85 13.19 9.23 18.86
C MET A 85 12.95 10.65 19.38
N GLN A 86 11.73 11.18 19.22
CA GLN A 86 11.35 12.50 19.74
C GLN A 86 11.45 12.53 21.28
N GLU A 87 10.97 11.49 21.97
CA GLU A 87 11.10 11.35 23.41
C GLU A 87 12.56 11.20 23.84
N ALA A 88 13.31 10.31 23.18
CA ALA A 88 14.70 10.03 23.51
C ALA A 88 15.64 11.25 23.32
N GLU A 89 15.36 12.10 22.32
CA GLU A 89 16.19 13.26 21.97
C GLU A 89 15.67 14.58 22.58
N GLY A 90 14.57 14.54 23.34
CA GLY A 90 14.01 15.72 24.00
C GLY A 90 13.51 16.78 23.03
N VAL A 91 13.02 16.39 21.86
CA VAL A 91 12.45 17.30 20.85
C VAL A 91 10.98 17.59 21.21
N THR A 92 10.78 18.39 22.26
CA THR A 92 9.44 18.62 22.85
C THR A 92 8.81 19.94 22.43
N GLU A 93 7.52 20.14 22.76
CA GLU A 93 6.86 21.43 22.54
C GLU A 93 7.44 22.55 23.41
N GLU A 94 8.04 22.25 24.57
CA GLU A 94 8.80 23.23 25.36
C GLU A 94 10.06 23.67 24.61
N LEU A 95 10.76 22.76 23.93
CA LEU A 95 11.88 23.11 23.04
C LEU A 95 11.39 24.03 21.93
N LYS A 96 10.26 23.71 21.31
CA LYS A 96 9.66 24.53 20.24
C LYS A 96 9.31 25.95 20.71
N ALA A 97 8.82 26.10 21.93
CA ALA A 97 8.46 27.39 22.52
C ALA A 97 9.70 28.24 22.83
N ARG A 98 10.81 27.64 23.30
CA ARG A 98 12.05 28.39 23.58
C ARG A 98 12.89 28.65 22.33
N ASP A 99 12.94 27.69 21.41
CA ASP A 99 13.78 27.70 20.22
C ASP A 99 13.16 26.85 19.10
N GLN A 100 12.35 27.52 18.29
CA GLN A 100 11.63 26.90 17.19
C GLN A 100 12.57 26.32 16.12
N LEU A 101 13.73 26.95 15.87
CA LEU A 101 14.65 26.49 14.83
C LEU A 101 15.36 25.21 15.26
N ALA A 102 15.78 25.12 16.51
CA ALA A 102 16.32 23.88 17.08
C ALA A 102 15.30 22.75 17.04
N TRP A 103 14.03 23.03 17.36
CA TRP A 103 12.96 22.03 17.29
C TRP A 103 12.74 21.53 15.86
N VAL A 104 12.62 22.42 14.88
CA VAL A 104 12.46 22.03 13.46
C VAL A 104 13.66 21.22 12.98
N GLY A 105 14.88 21.60 13.35
CA GLY A 105 16.10 20.86 13.03
C GLY A 105 16.09 19.43 13.60
N GLY A 106 15.73 19.29 14.88
CA GLY A 106 15.60 17.99 15.53
C GLY A 106 14.54 17.11 14.89
N MET A 107 13.34 17.67 14.65
CA MET A 107 12.22 16.96 14.04
C MET A 107 12.55 16.48 12.61
N ASN A 108 13.24 17.31 11.82
CA ASN A 108 13.67 16.93 10.47
C ASN A 108 14.72 15.81 10.50
N SER A 109 15.70 15.89 11.42
CA SER A 109 16.71 14.84 11.60
C SER A 109 16.09 13.50 12.02
N ILE A 110 15.15 13.52 12.97
CA ILE A 110 14.38 12.35 13.39
C ILE A 110 13.62 11.75 12.21
N ARG A 111 12.85 12.56 11.48
CA ARG A 111 12.08 12.06 10.33
C ARG A 111 12.98 11.46 9.26
N SER A 112 14.11 12.09 8.93
CA SER A 112 15.06 11.57 7.93
C SER A 112 15.57 10.17 8.30
N ARG A 113 16.05 9.99 9.53
CA ARG A 113 16.55 8.69 10.00
C ARG A 113 15.46 7.65 10.10
N ALA A 114 14.27 8.04 10.56
CA ALA A 114 13.13 7.13 10.62
C ALA A 114 12.71 6.66 9.23
N GLU A 115 12.71 7.55 8.22
CA GLU A 115 12.45 7.16 6.83
C GLU A 115 13.52 6.22 6.28
N GLU A 116 14.80 6.41 6.59
CA GLU A 116 15.87 5.49 6.18
C GLU A 116 15.68 4.08 6.75
N ILE A 117 15.20 3.96 8.00
CA ILE A 117 14.85 2.68 8.61
C ILE A 117 13.70 2.02 7.82
N ILE A 118 12.62 2.75 7.52
CA ILE A 118 11.51 2.21 6.73
C ILE A 118 11.98 1.75 5.33
N LEU A 119 12.80 2.56 4.67
CA LEU A 119 13.33 2.22 3.34
C LEU A 119 14.12 0.90 3.35
N SER A 120 15.01 0.75 4.33
CA SER A 120 15.90 -0.42 4.44
C SER A 120 15.20 -1.67 4.94
N GLU A 121 14.25 -1.55 5.87
CA GLU A 121 13.60 -2.70 6.52
C GLU A 121 12.31 -3.16 5.85
N MET A 122 11.67 -2.31 5.04
CA MET A 122 10.34 -2.60 4.47
C MET A 122 10.22 -2.35 2.97
N ILE A 123 10.90 -1.35 2.42
CA ILE A 123 10.68 -0.94 1.02
C ILE A 123 11.64 -1.63 0.04
N PHE A 124 12.90 -1.81 0.42
CA PHE A 124 13.93 -2.39 -0.46
C PHE A 124 14.37 -3.79 -0.01
N VAL A 125 13.43 -4.55 0.55
CA VAL A 125 13.63 -5.89 1.12
C VAL A 125 13.12 -7.02 0.28
#